data_AF-A0A2E6LLK0-F1
#
_entry.id   AF-A0A2E6LLK0-F1
#
_cell.length_a   1.000
_cell.length_b   1.000
_cell.length_c   1.000
_cell.angle_alpha   90.00
_cell.angle_beta   90.00
_cell.angle_gamma   90.00
#
_symmetry.space_group_name_H-M   'P 1'
#
loop_
_entity.id
_entity.type
_entity.pdbx_description
1 polymer ?
#
loop_
_entity_poly.entity_id
_entity_poly.type
_entity_poly.pdbx_seq_one_letter_code
_entity_poly.pdbx_strand_id
1 'polypeptide(L)'
;MRRSEALNLLDDDVDVQGRGLIIRQTKFRKSRQLPLHPSTVTVLLAYRRERDRHWPRTKAQPFFVGRTDIPLSGDTLQSVFAELRRGP
;
A
#
# COMPACT_ATOMS: atom_id res chain seq x y z
N MET A 1 -4.64 -7.33 -7.08
CA MET A 1 -4.27 -7.38 -5.65
C MET A 1 -5.55 -7.56 -4.84
N ARG A 2 -5.55 -8.43 -3.82
CA ARG A 2 -6.67 -8.57 -2.89
C ARG A 2 -6.56 -7.53 -1.76
N ARG A 3 -7.68 -7.17 -1.14
CA ARG A 3 -7.73 -6.22 -0.02
C ARG A 3 -6.72 -6.55 1.09
N SER A 4 -6.70 -7.80 1.55
CA SER A 4 -5.79 -8.22 2.63
C SER A 4 -4.31 -8.11 2.25
N GLU A 5 -3.97 -8.24 0.97
CA GLU A 5 -2.59 -8.08 0.50
C GLU A 5 -2.17 -6.61 0.57
N ALA A 6 -3.09 -5.68 0.27
CA ALA A 6 -2.83 -4.24 0.38
C ALA A 6 -2.64 -3.80 1.84
N LEU A 7 -3.48 -4.30 2.76
CA LEU A 7 -3.45 -3.94 4.18
C LEU A 7 -2.18 -4.45 4.89
N ASN A 8 -1.57 -5.53 4.39
CA ASN A 8 -0.35 -6.10 4.96
C ASN A 8 0.91 -5.76 4.15
N LEU A 9 0.80 -4.85 3.17
CA LEU A 9 1.93 -4.43 2.35
C LEU A 9 2.91 -3.61 3.20
N LEU A 10 4.18 -3.96 3.19
CA LEU A 10 5.22 -3.21 3.90
C LEU A 10 5.94 -2.23 2.96
N ASP A 11 6.66 -1.25 3.54
CA ASP A 11 7.44 -0.31 2.74
C ASP A 11 8.48 -1.02 1.85
N ASP A 12 9.17 -2.02 2.40
CA ASP A 12 10.14 -2.84 1.66
C ASP A 12 9.55 -3.71 0.55
N ASP A 13 8.22 -3.87 0.50
CA ASP A 13 7.57 -4.65 -0.55
C ASP A 13 7.31 -3.86 -1.84
N VAL A 14 7.51 -2.54 -1.80
CA VAL A 14 7.34 -1.68 -2.97
C VAL A 14 8.71 -1.42 -3.60
N ASP A 15 9.03 -2.20 -4.62
CA ASP A 15 10.26 -2.06 -5.39
C ASP A 15 10.12 -0.93 -6.42
N VAL A 16 10.72 0.20 -6.07
CA VAL A 16 10.77 1.40 -6.90
C VAL A 16 11.66 1.21 -8.13
N GLN A 17 12.72 0.41 -8.01
CA GLN A 17 13.69 0.20 -9.09
C GLN A 17 13.23 -0.88 -10.07
N GLY A 18 12.45 -1.86 -9.60
CA GLY A 18 11.85 -2.94 -10.39
C GLY A 18 10.38 -2.78 -10.79
N ARG A 19 9.78 -1.58 -10.59
CA ARG A 19 8.38 -1.24 -10.98
C ARG A 19 7.33 -2.27 -10.55
N GLY A 20 7.48 -2.85 -9.37
CA GLY A 20 6.64 -3.96 -8.92
C GLY A 20 6.41 -4.00 -7.43
N LEU A 21 5.41 -4.78 -7.03
CA LEU A 21 5.17 -5.12 -5.62
C LEU A 21 5.60 -6.56 -5.36
N ILE A 22 6.20 -6.78 -4.21
CA ILE A 22 6.37 -8.11 -3.63
C ILE A 22 5.16 -8.37 -2.73
N ILE A 23 4.22 -9.17 -3.20
CA ILE A 23 3.09 -9.59 -2.36
C ILE A 23 3.56 -10.78 -1.53
N ARG A 24 3.77 -10.57 -0.23
CA ARG A 24 4.16 -11.63 0.72
C ARG A 24 2.95 -12.39 1.26
N GLN A 25 3.17 -13.65 1.61
CA GLN A 25 2.28 -14.45 2.47
C GLN A 25 0.79 -14.41 2.05
N THR A 26 0.53 -14.69 0.76
CA THR A 26 -0.85 -14.82 0.27
C THR A 26 -1.52 -16.05 0.89
N LYS A 27 -2.80 -16.31 0.56
CA LYS A 27 -3.41 -17.62 0.86
C LYS A 27 -2.43 -18.71 0.39
N PHE A 28 -2.10 -19.64 1.29
CA PHE A 28 -1.08 -20.70 1.13
C PHE A 28 0.40 -20.27 1.29
N ARG A 29 0.69 -19.16 1.96
CA ARG A 29 2.06 -18.67 2.25
C ARG A 29 2.94 -18.48 1.00
N LYS A 30 2.31 -18.30 -0.17
CA LYS A 30 3.02 -18.01 -1.40
C LYS A 30 3.33 -16.52 -1.48
N SER A 31 4.50 -16.21 -2.01
CA SER A 31 4.87 -14.85 -2.39
C SER A 31 4.89 -14.74 -3.91
N ARG A 32 4.55 -13.57 -4.44
CA ARG A 32 4.64 -13.30 -5.89
C ARG A 32 5.08 -11.87 -6.15
N GLN A 33 5.81 -11.67 -7.24
CA GLN A 33 6.00 -10.34 -7.80
C GLN A 33 4.76 -9.94 -8.61
N LEU A 34 4.30 -8.72 -8.40
CA LEU A 34 3.20 -8.11 -9.15
C LEU A 34 3.76 -6.90 -9.90
N PRO A 35 4.00 -7.01 -11.22
CA PRO A 35 4.36 -5.87 -12.03
C PRO A 35 3.28 -4.79 -11.97
N LEU A 36 3.70 -3.54 -11.86
CA LEU A 36 2.80 -2.40 -11.87
C LEU A 36 3.04 -1.56 -13.13
N HIS A 37 1.95 -0.98 -13.64
CA HIS A 37 2.06 0.02 -14.69
C HIS A 37 2.80 1.27 -14.16
N PRO A 38 3.62 1.97 -14.97
CA PRO A 38 4.38 3.14 -14.53
C PRO A 38 3.54 4.25 -13.90
N SER A 39 2.29 4.43 -14.36
CA SER A 39 1.36 5.40 -13.75
C SER A 39 1.06 5.06 -12.29
N THR A 40 0.82 3.79 -11.98
CA THR A 40 0.58 3.33 -10.60
C THR A 40 1.83 3.50 -9.74
N VAL A 41 3.01 3.18 -10.27
CA VAL A 41 4.29 3.40 -9.57
C VAL A 41 4.45 4.88 -9.21
N THR A 42 4.15 5.77 -10.14
CA THR A 42 4.25 7.22 -9.94
C THR A 42 3.37 7.69 -8.77
N VAL A 43 2.11 7.24 -8.73
CA VAL A 43 1.18 7.59 -7.65
C VAL A 43 1.64 7.02 -6.30
N LEU A 44 2.12 5.78 -6.26
CA LEU A 44 2.63 5.17 -5.03
C LEU A 44 3.87 5.89 -4.49
N LEU A 45 4.75 6.39 -5.37
CA LEU A 45 5.91 7.18 -4.97
C LEU A 45 5.53 8.55 -4.44
N ALA A 46 4.55 9.21 -5.07
CA ALA A 46 4.02 10.47 -4.56
C ALA A 46 3.41 10.28 -3.16
N TYR A 47 2.62 9.22 -2.99
CA TYR A 47 2.06 8.85 -1.69
C TYR A 47 3.16 8.58 -0.64
N ARG A 48 4.17 7.75 -0.96
CA ARG A 48 5.30 7.46 -0.06
C ARG A 48 6.00 8.73 0.39
N ARG A 49 6.30 9.64 -0.55
CA ARG A 49 6.94 10.93 -0.23
C ARG A 49 6.10 11.78 0.69
N GLU A 50 4.79 11.82 0.49
CA GLU A 50 3.89 12.58 1.36
C GLU A 50 3.83 11.96 2.74
N ARG A 51 3.65 10.63 2.85
CA ARG A 51 3.67 9.90 4.13
C ARG A 51 4.97 10.17 4.90
N ASP A 52 6.11 10.06 4.23
CA ASP A 52 7.43 10.22 4.85
C ASP A 52 7.70 11.65 5.36
N ARG A 53 6.88 12.65 4.99
CA ARG A 53 6.94 14.01 5.57
C ARG A 53 6.33 14.07 6.97
N HIS A 54 5.35 13.22 7.25
CA HIS A 54 4.61 13.21 8.50
C HIS A 54 5.17 12.19 9.49
N TRP A 55 5.78 11.11 9.00
CA TRP A 55 6.26 10.00 9.84
C TRP A 55 7.65 9.48 9.44
N PRO A 56 8.50 9.13 10.43
CA PRO A 56 9.82 8.56 10.17
C PRO A 56 9.76 7.26 9.37
N ARG A 57 10.74 7.05 8.48
CA ARG A 57 10.82 5.85 7.65
C ARG A 57 11.50 4.69 8.39
N THR A 58 10.80 3.57 8.47
CA THR A 58 11.31 2.26 8.85
C THR A 58 10.93 1.23 7.79
N LYS A 59 11.83 0.30 7.50
CA LYS A 59 11.67 -0.72 6.44
C LYS A 59 10.48 -1.65 6.64
N ALA A 60 10.15 -1.95 7.89
CA ALA A 60 9.10 -2.88 8.28
C ALA A 60 7.75 -2.19 8.57
N GLN A 61 7.61 -0.88 8.30
CA GLN A 61 6.33 -0.22 8.52
C GLN A 61 5.30 -0.60 7.45
N PRO A 62 4.00 -0.52 7.79
CA PRO A 62 2.92 -0.58 6.82
C PRO A 62 3.11 0.44 5.71
N PHE A 63 2.93 0.03 4.46
CA PHE A 63 3.02 0.95 3.34
C PHE A 63 1.88 1.97 3.40
N PHE A 64 0.63 1.50 3.54
CA PHE A 64 -0.55 2.34 3.68
C PHE A 64 -0.88 2.61 5.15
N VAL A 65 -0.82 3.88 5.55
CA VAL A 65 -1.17 4.36 6.89
C VAL A 65 -2.41 5.24 6.84
N GLY A 66 -3.17 5.23 7.95
CA GLY A 66 -4.25 6.17 8.20
C GLY A 66 -3.71 7.54 8.64
N ARG A 67 -4.62 8.42 9.08
CA ARG A 67 -4.29 9.80 9.49
C ARG A 67 -3.42 9.90 10.76
N THR A 68 -3.28 8.83 11.52
CA THR A 68 -2.66 8.81 12.85
C THR A 68 -1.45 7.89 12.94
N ASP A 69 -0.74 7.65 11.82
CA ASP A 69 0.40 6.69 11.71
C ASP A 69 0.04 5.21 11.99
N ILE A 70 -1.23 4.90 12.17
CA ILE A 70 -1.68 3.53 12.40
C ILE A 70 -1.85 2.87 11.02
N PRO A 71 -1.44 1.58 10.85
CA PRO A 71 -1.78 0.82 9.66
C PRO A 71 -3.24 1.01 9.27
N LEU A 72 -3.48 1.19 7.97
CA LEU A 72 -4.84 1.37 7.48
C LEU A 72 -5.70 0.16 7.87
N SER A 73 -6.84 0.39 8.52
CA SER A 73 -7.75 -0.69 8.89
C SER A 73 -8.59 -1.15 7.69
N GLY A 74 -9.06 -2.40 7.74
CA GLY A 74 -9.93 -2.96 6.70
C GLY A 74 -11.27 -2.22 6.57
N ASP A 75 -11.79 -1.70 7.68
CA ASP A 75 -13.05 -0.96 7.74
C ASP A 75 -12.88 0.46 7.19
N THR A 76 -11.79 1.15 7.56
CA THR A 76 -11.45 2.46 7.00
C THR A 76 -11.30 2.37 5.48
N LEU A 77 -10.59 1.36 4.98
CA LEU A 77 -10.45 1.14 3.55
C LEU A 77 -11.82 0.95 2.88
N GLN A 78 -12.69 0.12 3.47
CA GLN A 78 -14.02 -0.12 2.92
C GLN A 78 -14.88 1.15 2.89
N SER A 79 -14.85 1.95 3.95
CA SER A 79 -15.58 3.21 4.04
C SER A 79 -15.11 4.20 2.97
N VAL A 80 -13.79 4.37 2.80
CA VAL A 80 -13.21 5.26 1.77
C VAL A 80 -13.63 4.81 0.37
N PHE A 81 -13.56 3.52 0.06
CA PHE A 81 -13.99 3.02 -1.26
C PHE A 81 -15.50 3.17 -1.48
N ALA A 82 -16.32 3.00 -0.42
CA ALA A 82 -17.75 3.21 -0.49
C ALA A 82 -18.09 4.68 -0.75
N GLU A 83 -17.36 5.61 -0.14
CA GLU A 83 -17.45 7.05 -0.36
C GLU A 83 -17.04 7.43 -1.80
N LEU A 84 -15.87 6.98 -2.26
CA LEU A 84 -15.40 7.23 -3.64
C LEU A 84 -16.38 6.73 -4.70
N ARG A 85 -17.12 5.64 -4.43
CA ARG A 85 -18.14 5.11 -5.33
C ARG A 85 -19.39 5.99 -5.42
N ARG A 86 -19.70 6.76 -4.37
CA ARG A 86 -20.86 7.68 -4.38
C ARG A 86 -20.61 8.91 -5.25
N GLY A 87 -19.35 9.14 -5.65
CA GLY A 87 -18.95 10.33 -6.39
C GLY A 87 -18.84 11.55 -5.46
N PRO A 88 -18.15 12.61 -5.91
CA PRO A 88 -18.21 13.90 -5.26
C PRO A 88 -19.60 14.53 -5.35
#